data_AF-A0A2L2WJD3-F1
#
_entry.id   AF-A0A2L2WJD3-F1
#
_cell.length_a   1.000
_cell.length_b   1.000
_cell.length_c   1.000
_cell.angle_alpha   90.00
_cell.angle_beta   90.00
_cell.angle_gamma   90.00
#
_symmetry.space_group_name_H-M   'P 1'
#
loop_
_entity.id
_entity.type
_entity.pdbx_description
1 polymer ?
#
loop_
_entity_poly.entity_id
_entity_poly.type
_entity_poly.pdbx_seq_one_letter_code
_entity_poly.pdbx_strand_id
1 'polypeptide(L)'
;MVDTMSTRELAEIMQENCTVKRSDIEAVLRELVPTMTRAMQDSKRVKIDGLGTFKIELKTKPSVSPKEFSSQKNVLGMHINFMPETYKDSGTNRRVTDLLRRCAVAELPKNAVITDEDEVEAQP
;
A
#
# COMPACT_ATOMS: atom_id res chain seq x y z
N MET A 1 -0.71 -5.24 18.13
CA MET A 1 -0.40 -3.92 17.54
C MET A 1 0.51 -4.20 16.35
N VAL A 2 0.17 -3.72 15.15
CA VAL A 2 1.05 -3.90 13.98
C VAL A 2 2.17 -2.87 14.09
N ASP A 3 3.41 -3.32 14.11
CA ASP A 3 4.56 -2.43 14.17
C ASP A 3 4.70 -1.62 12.86
N THR A 4 5.16 -0.38 12.94
CA THR A 4 5.30 0.51 11.78
C THR A 4 6.77 0.81 11.54
N MET A 5 7.30 0.36 10.41
CA MET A 5 8.68 0.66 10.03
C MET A 5 8.81 2.06 9.44
N SER A 6 9.74 2.84 9.97
CA SER A 6 10.12 4.17 9.49
C SER A 6 11.09 4.10 8.31
N THR A 7 11.24 5.22 7.57
CA THR A 7 12.24 5.34 6.50
C THR A 7 13.65 5.08 6.99
N ARG A 8 13.95 5.42 8.26
CA ARG A 8 15.27 5.20 8.85
C ARG A 8 15.54 3.71 9.02
N GLU A 9 14.61 2.97 9.62
CA GLU A 9 14.75 1.52 9.84
C GLU A 9 14.84 0.77 8.50
N LEU A 10 14.06 1.20 7.50
CA LEU A 10 14.18 0.67 6.15
C LEU A 10 15.57 0.93 5.55
N ALA A 11 16.11 2.15 5.72
CA ALA A 11 17.43 2.51 5.23
C ALA A 11 18.57 1.77 5.94
N GLU A 12 18.40 1.39 7.22
CA GLU A 12 19.33 0.54 7.95
C GLU A 12 19.42 -0.84 7.30
N ILE A 13 18.28 -1.49 7.03
CA ILE A 13 18.23 -2.78 6.32
C ILE A 13 18.80 -2.67 4.90
N MET A 14 18.49 -1.59 4.18
CA MET A 14 19.01 -1.41 2.82
C MET A 14 20.53 -1.24 2.80
N GLN A 15 21.12 -0.52 3.77
CA GLN A 15 22.57 -0.36 3.87
C GLN A 15 23.30 -1.69 4.09
N GLU A 16 22.68 -2.65 4.79
CA GLU A 16 23.27 -3.99 4.96
C GLU A 16 23.33 -4.77 3.64
N ASN A 17 22.43 -4.45 2.70
CA ASN A 17 22.29 -5.16 1.42
C ASN A 17 22.99 -4.46 0.25
N CYS A 18 23.47 -3.23 0.41
CA CYS A 18 24.09 -2.46 -0.68
C CYS A 18 25.34 -1.69 -0.21
N THR A 19 26.06 -1.09 -1.15
CA THR A 19 27.28 -0.31 -0.85
C THR A 19 26.99 1.13 -0.39
N VAL A 20 25.72 1.54 -0.38
CA VAL A 20 25.27 2.90 -0.09
C VAL A 20 25.07 3.09 1.42
N LYS A 21 25.45 4.24 1.98
CA LYS A 21 25.27 4.52 3.41
C LYS A 21 23.82 4.93 3.70
N ARG A 22 23.36 4.68 4.93
CA ARG A 22 22.02 5.03 5.41
C ARG A 22 21.68 6.50 5.14
N SER A 23 22.63 7.41 5.36
CA SER A 23 22.46 8.85 5.08
C SER A 23 22.10 9.13 3.62
N ASP A 24 22.76 8.44 2.69
CA ASP A 24 22.56 8.65 1.26
C ASP A 24 21.23 8.04 0.82
N ILE A 25 20.86 6.87 1.34
CA ILE A 25 19.56 6.22 1.08
C ILE A 25 18.42 7.13 1.55
N GLU A 26 18.50 7.65 2.77
CA GLU A 26 17.48 8.55 3.28
C GLU A 26 17.41 9.85 2.48
N ALA A 27 18.54 10.38 2.00
CA ALA A 27 18.57 11.56 1.15
C ALA A 27 17.82 11.31 -0.18
N VAL A 28 18.07 10.17 -0.82
CA VAL A 28 17.40 9.78 -2.08
C VAL A 28 15.89 9.59 -1.86
N LEU A 29 15.48 8.88 -0.80
CA LEU A 29 14.07 8.67 -0.51
C LEU A 29 13.33 9.97 -0.15
N ARG A 30 14.01 10.91 0.52
CA ARG A 30 13.46 12.25 0.78
C ARG A 30 13.31 13.07 -0.50
N GLU A 31 14.27 12.99 -1.42
CA GLU A 31 14.23 13.71 -2.70
C GLU A 31 13.25 13.09 -3.71
N LEU A 32 12.94 11.81 -3.55
CA LEU A 32 11.93 11.14 -4.38
C LEU A 32 10.56 11.81 -4.25
N VAL A 33 10.15 12.21 -3.04
CA VAL A 33 8.83 12.83 -2.78
C VAL A 33 8.59 14.14 -3.56
N PRO A 34 9.47 15.16 -3.50
CA PRO A 34 9.29 16.39 -4.29
C PRO A 34 9.42 16.13 -5.80
N THR A 35 10.31 15.22 -6.21
CA THR A 35 10.45 14.82 -7.62
C THR A 35 9.15 14.22 -8.15
N MET A 36 8.53 13.30 -7.40
CA MET A 36 7.23 12.71 -7.74
C MET A 36 6.14 13.77 -7.79
N THR A 37 6.13 14.70 -6.83
CA THR A 37 5.13 15.78 -6.77
C THR A 37 5.21 16.65 -8.02
N ARG A 38 6.42 17.04 -8.45
CA ARG A 38 6.62 17.81 -9.68
C ARG A 38 6.14 17.04 -10.91
N ALA A 39 6.48 15.76 -11.03
CA ALA A 39 6.04 14.93 -12.14
C ALA A 39 4.50 14.81 -12.20
N MET A 40 3.85 14.67 -11.05
CA MET A 40 2.39 14.57 -10.97
C MET A 40 1.69 15.90 -11.24
N GLN A 41 2.28 17.04 -10.86
CA GLN A 41 1.78 18.37 -11.24
C GLN A 41 1.79 18.57 -12.76
N ASP A 42 2.74 17.97 -13.46
CA ASP A 42 2.76 17.88 -14.94
C ASP A 42 1.73 16.87 -15.50
N SER A 43 0.78 16.39 -14.67
CA SER A 43 -0.21 15.37 -15.03
C SER A 43 0.38 14.02 -15.48
N LYS A 44 1.62 13.72 -15.10
CA LYS A 44 2.25 12.42 -15.39
C LYS A 44 1.86 11.39 -14.34
N ARG A 45 1.78 10.14 -14.77
CA ARG A 45 1.77 8.98 -13.87
C ARG A 45 3.20 8.65 -13.50
N VAL A 46 3.47 8.37 -12.23
CA VAL A 46 4.80 7.97 -11.78
C VAL A 46 4.77 6.47 -11.50
N LYS A 47 5.56 5.71 -12.25
CA LYS A 47 5.79 4.28 -12.01
C LYS A 47 7.12 4.11 -11.29
N ILE A 48 7.11 3.37 -10.19
CA ILE A 48 8.31 2.83 -9.55
C ILE A 48 8.25 1.32 -9.77
N ASP A 49 9.17 0.80 -10.58
CA ASP A 49 9.23 -0.63 -10.89
C ASP A 49 9.48 -1.45 -9.61
N GLY A 50 8.74 -2.55 -9.47
CA GLY A 50 8.69 -3.40 -8.27
C GLY A 50 7.77 -2.88 -7.16
N LEU A 51 7.25 -1.64 -7.25
CA LEU A 51 6.37 -1.06 -6.25
C LEU A 51 4.96 -0.84 -6.79
N GLY A 52 4.84 -0.05 -7.85
CA GLY A 52 3.55 0.29 -8.43
C GLY A 52 3.51 1.63 -9.15
N THR A 53 2.31 2.07 -9.48
CA THR A 53 2.05 3.31 -10.20
C THR A 53 1.17 4.25 -9.38
N PHE A 54 1.59 5.50 -9.31
CA PHE A 54 0.85 6.58 -8.69
C PHE A 54 0.22 7.47 -9.77
N LYS A 55 -1.05 7.79 -9.61
CA LYS A 55 -1.82 8.63 -10.53
C LYS A 55 -2.70 9.61 -9.75
N ILE A 56 -2.83 10.84 -10.26
CA ILE A 56 -3.84 11.79 -9.79
C ILE A 56 -5.21 11.38 -10.34
N GLU A 57 -6.19 11.29 -9.45
CA GLU A 57 -7.59 11.08 -9.81
C GLU A 57 -8.50 12.16 -9.23
N LEU A 58 -9.49 12.57 -10.02
CA LEU A 58 -10.49 13.55 -9.62
C LEU A 58 -11.62 12.86 -8.88
N LYS A 59 -12.00 13.40 -7.73
CA LYS A 59 -13.24 13.05 -7.06
C LYS A 59 -14.34 13.97 -7.59
N THR A 60 -15.32 13.43 -8.30
CA THR A 60 -16.36 14.23 -8.97
C THR A 60 -17.78 13.87 -8.54
N LYS A 61 -18.68 14.86 -8.54
CA LYS A 61 -20.13 14.65 -8.51
C LYS A 61 -20.68 14.55 -9.93
N PRO A 62 -21.70 13.71 -10.17
CA PRO A 62 -22.33 13.61 -11.48
C PRO A 62 -23.00 14.94 -11.86
N SER A 63 -23.10 15.18 -13.18
CA SER A 63 -23.88 16.27 -13.78
C SER A 63 -25.00 15.67 -14.62
N VAL A 64 -26.14 16.38 -14.73
CA VAL A 64 -27.31 15.93 -15.51
C VAL A 64 -26.96 15.83 -17.00
N SER A 65 -26.15 16.77 -17.50
CA SER A 65 -25.63 16.75 -18.86
C SER A 65 -24.12 17.01 -18.91
N PRO A 66 -23.40 16.50 -19.93
CA PRO A 66 -21.99 16.83 -20.13
C PRO A 66 -21.73 18.32 -20.32
N LYS A 67 -22.69 19.07 -20.90
CA LYS A 67 -22.58 20.52 -21.14
C LYS A 67 -22.58 21.33 -19.84
N GLU A 68 -23.21 20.82 -18.79
CA GLU A 68 -23.30 21.47 -17.48
C GLU A 68 -22.14 21.11 -16.55
N PHE A 69 -21.31 20.13 -16.93
CA PHE A 69 -20.16 19.74 -16.13
C PHE A 69 -19.15 20.90 -16.05
N SER A 70 -18.82 21.32 -14.83
CA SER A 70 -17.80 22.33 -14.59
C SER A 70 -16.92 21.93 -13.43
N SER A 71 -15.64 22.33 -13.47
CA SER A 71 -14.69 22.05 -12.39
C SER A 71 -15.18 22.59 -11.04
N GLN A 72 -15.71 23.81 -11.02
CA GLN A 72 -16.18 24.48 -9.80
C GLN A 72 -17.38 23.79 -9.13
N LYS A 73 -18.30 23.21 -9.92
CA LYS A 73 -19.52 22.59 -9.38
C LYS A 73 -19.36 21.08 -9.13
N ASN A 74 -18.61 20.41 -10.00
CA ASN A 74 -18.59 18.95 -10.05
C ASN A 74 -17.28 18.35 -9.51
N VAL A 75 -16.15 19.04 -9.53
CA VAL A 75 -14.90 18.52 -8.96
C VAL A 75 -14.85 18.84 -7.47
N LEU A 76 -14.90 17.80 -6.64
CA LEU A 76 -14.84 17.91 -5.18
C LEU A 76 -13.42 17.97 -4.64
N GLY A 77 -12.46 17.46 -5.40
CA GLY A 77 -11.06 17.42 -5.01
C GLY A 77 -10.25 16.42 -5.82
N MET A 78 -8.99 16.30 -5.44
CA MET A 78 -8.03 15.38 -6.03
C MET A 78 -7.55 14.39 -4.97
N HIS A 79 -7.21 13.18 -5.41
CA HIS A 79 -6.54 12.19 -4.58
C HIS A 79 -5.52 11.42 -5.41
N ILE A 80 -4.58 10.77 -4.73
CA ILE A 80 -3.64 9.85 -5.36
C ILE A 80 -4.23 8.45 -5.33
N ASN A 81 -4.32 7.84 -6.51
CA ASN A 81 -4.58 6.42 -6.64
C ASN A 81 -3.22 5.70 -6.79
N PHE A 82 -2.92 4.85 -5.82
CA PHE A 82 -1.77 3.95 -5.88
C PHE A 82 -2.23 2.56 -6.35
N MET A 83 -1.70 2.15 -7.50
CA MET A 83 -1.94 0.83 -8.08
C MET A 83 -0.67 -0.01 -7.91
N PRO A 84 -0.65 -1.03 -7.03
CA PRO A 84 0.55 -1.82 -6.81
C PRO A 84 0.88 -2.65 -8.06
N GLU A 85 2.16 -2.99 -8.23
CA GLU A 85 2.57 -3.82 -9.37
C GLU A 85 2.03 -5.26 -9.23
N THR A 86 1.51 -5.80 -10.34
CA THR A 86 0.93 -7.15 -10.38
C THR A 86 1.55 -7.96 -11.50
N TYR A 87 1.78 -9.24 -11.26
CA TYR A 87 2.18 -10.20 -12.27
C TYR A 87 1.15 -11.32 -12.41
N LYS A 88 1.19 -12.06 -13.51
CA LYS A 88 0.40 -13.29 -13.66
C LYS A 88 1.22 -14.46 -13.15
N ASP A 89 0.70 -15.16 -12.16
CA ASP A 89 1.31 -16.40 -11.70
C ASP A 89 1.11 -17.51 -12.74
N SER A 90 2.20 -18.15 -13.15
CA SER A 90 2.19 -19.20 -14.18
C SER A 90 1.53 -20.49 -13.70
N GLY A 91 1.51 -20.75 -12.39
CA GLY A 91 0.88 -21.95 -11.82
C GLY A 91 -0.63 -21.83 -11.69
N THR A 92 -1.12 -20.71 -11.16
CA THR A 92 -2.55 -20.53 -10.84
C THR A 92 -3.31 -19.66 -11.85
N ASN A 93 -2.63 -19.05 -12.83
CA ASN A 93 -3.18 -18.06 -13.77
C ASN A 93 -3.84 -16.84 -13.10
N ARG A 94 -3.60 -16.63 -11.80
CA ARG A 94 -4.13 -15.50 -11.05
C ARG A 94 -3.21 -14.29 -11.17
N ARG A 95 -3.79 -13.09 -11.08
CA ARG A 95 -3.01 -11.86 -10.87
C ARG A 95 -2.63 -11.79 -9.40
N VAL A 96 -1.33 -11.67 -9.15
CA VAL A 96 -0.76 -11.56 -7.80
C VAL A 96 -0.06 -10.22 -7.68
N THR A 97 -0.26 -9.54 -6.56
CA THR A 97 0.43 -8.30 -6.22
C THR A 97 1.85 -8.62 -5.76
N ASP A 98 2.85 -7.93 -6.32
CA ASP A 98 4.26 -8.26 -6.06
C ASP A 98 4.67 -8.04 -4.60
N LEU A 99 4.14 -6.99 -3.94
CA LEU A 99 4.35 -6.74 -2.51
C LEU A 99 3.75 -7.80 -1.58
N LEU A 100 2.87 -8.67 -2.07
CA LEU A 100 2.30 -9.79 -1.29
C LEU A 100 3.02 -11.10 -1.57
N ARG A 101 4.14 -11.06 -2.30
CA ARG A 101 4.92 -12.24 -2.62
C ARG A 101 5.46 -12.88 -1.33
N ARG A 102 5.29 -14.20 -1.22
CA ARG A 102 5.66 -15.02 -0.04
C ARG A 102 4.90 -14.68 1.24
N CYS A 103 3.85 -13.86 1.18
CA CYS A 103 2.91 -13.75 2.30
C CYS A 103 2.05 -15.02 2.38
N ALA A 104 1.94 -15.59 3.59
CA ALA A 104 1.07 -16.70 3.89
C ALA A 104 0.03 -16.28 4.94
N VAL A 105 -1.16 -16.84 4.85
CA VAL A 105 -2.23 -16.65 5.84
C VAL A 105 -2.23 -17.88 6.76
N ALA A 106 -2.27 -17.65 8.06
CA ALA A 106 -2.47 -18.69 9.06
C ALA A 106 -3.67 -18.34 9.93
N GLU A 107 -4.43 -19.34 10.34
CA GLU A 107 -5.50 -19.16 11.33
C GLU A 107 -4.87 -18.87 12.70
N LEU A 108 -5.46 -17.93 13.44
CA LEU A 108 -5.12 -17.79 14.86
C LEU A 108 -5.54 -19.09 15.58
N PRO A 109 -4.75 -19.58 16.55
CA PRO A 109 -5.16 -20.72 17.35
C PRO A 109 -6.55 -20.44 17.92
N LYS A 110 -7.49 -21.40 17.75
CA LYS A 110 -8.86 -21.28 18.27
C LYS A 110 -8.78 -20.86 19.73
N ASN A 111 -9.29 -19.67 20.06
CA ASN A 111 -9.59 -19.32 21.44
C ASN A 111 -10.53 -20.42 21.94
N ALA A 112 -10.06 -21.25 22.87
CA ALA A 112 -10.93 -22.16 23.58
C ALA A 112 -11.93 -21.27 24.32
N VAL A 113 -13.14 -21.15 23.79
CA VAL A 113 -14.27 -20.73 24.60
C VAL A 113 -14.36 -21.81 25.65
N ILE A 114 -13.92 -21.51 26.87
CA ILE A 114 -14.25 -22.33 28.04
C ILE A 114 -15.77 -22.24 28.09
N THR A 115 -16.45 -23.24 27.54
CA THR A 115 -17.85 -23.50 27.87
C THR A 115 -17.83 -24.01 29.30
N ASP A 116 -18.62 -23.39 30.17
CA ASP A 116 -18.74 -23.67 31.61
C ASP A 116 -19.27 -25.10 31.94
N GLU A 117 -19.06 -26.08 31.05
CA GLU A 117 -19.48 -27.47 31.20
C GLU A 117 -18.40 -28.37 31.83
N ASP A 118 -17.15 -27.90 31.94
CA ASP A 118 -16.03 -28.68 32.51
C ASP A 118 -15.86 -28.53 34.04
N GLU A 119 -16.73 -27.78 34.74
CA GLU A 119 -16.68 -27.66 36.21
C GLU A 119 -17.42 -28.80 36.96
N VAL A 120 -18.08 -29.73 36.27
CA VAL A 120 -18.94 -30.74 36.94
C VAL A 120 -18.23 -32.08 37.22
N GLU A 121 -17.03 -32.33 36.72
CA GLU A 121 -16.39 -33.65 36.88
C GLU A 121 -15.08 -33.67 37.69
N ALA A 122 -14.97 -32.81 38.72
CA ALA A 122 -13.89 -32.94 39.69
C ALA A 122 -14.32 -32.62 41.13
N GLN A 123 -14.94 -33.63 41.79
CA GLN A 123 -14.68 -34.13 43.15
C GLN A 123 -15.95 -34.67 43.83
N PRO A 124 -15.83 -35.61 44.79
CA PRO A 124 -15.03 -36.84 44.86
C PRO A 124 -15.88 -38.11 44.75
#